data_AF-A0A1C5MJG7-F1
#
_entry.id   AF-A0A1C5MJG7-F1
#
_cell.length_a   1.000
_cell.length_b   1.000
_cell.length_c   1.000
_cell.angle_alpha   90.00
_cell.angle_beta   90.00
_cell.angle_gamma   90.00
#
_symmetry.space_group_name_H-M   'P 1'
#
loop_
_entity.id
_entity.type
_entity.pdbx_description
1 polymer ?
#
loop_
_entity_poly.entity_id
_entity_poly.type
_entity_poly.pdbx_seq_one_letter_code
_entity_poly.pdbx_strand_id
1 'polypeptide(L)'
;MTLSYEKIFSAARGLYTDPKELSLSTDDLTEIYTERLNRVVGDTRVENMFLTLEMDDEVQRMEFALNHPVSDGADMRFVVRLLSLGMEIEWLQPQVDSVLYSAPFIGSAQEKKILDGHSNMINRLNSLKLQFNKMIRDHGYVHNSYLEQEG
;
A
#
# COMPACT_ATOMS: atom_id res chain seq x y z
N MET A 1 11.66 -12.05 11.59
CA MET A 1 10.19 -12.13 11.81
C MET A 1 9.55 -12.79 10.60
N THR A 2 8.46 -13.53 10.79
CA THR A 2 7.73 -14.20 9.70
C THR A 2 6.29 -13.72 9.65
N LEU A 3 5.81 -13.35 8.47
CA LEU A 3 4.47 -12.81 8.25
C LEU A 3 3.84 -13.49 7.03
N SER A 4 2.62 -13.99 7.17
CA SER A 4 1.85 -14.52 6.05
C SER A 4 1.25 -13.41 5.21
N TYR A 5 1.18 -13.60 3.89
CA TYR A 5 0.54 -12.64 3.00
C TYR A 5 -0.93 -12.42 3.36
N GLU A 6 -1.63 -13.47 3.78
CA GLU A 6 -3.04 -13.37 4.19
C GLU A 6 -3.26 -12.34 5.30
N LYS A 7 -2.32 -12.13 6.22
CA LYS A 7 -2.44 -11.06 7.24
C LYS A 7 -2.42 -9.67 6.60
N ILE A 8 -1.62 -9.48 5.56
CA ILE A 8 -1.52 -8.22 4.80
C ILE A 8 -2.75 -8.05 3.92
N PHE A 9 -3.14 -9.11 3.20
CA PHE A 9 -4.30 -9.10 2.30
C PHE A 9 -5.59 -8.85 3.06
N SER A 10 -5.78 -9.47 4.22
CA SER A 10 -6.92 -9.23 5.10
C SER A 10 -6.97 -7.79 5.58
N ALA A 11 -5.83 -7.21 5.97
CA ALA A 11 -5.75 -5.79 6.32
C ALA A 11 -6.08 -4.89 5.11
N ALA A 12 -5.59 -5.20 3.91
CA ALA A 12 -5.86 -4.43 2.69
C ALA A 12 -7.35 -4.47 2.30
N ARG A 13 -8.00 -5.65 2.36
CA ARG A 13 -9.45 -5.79 2.13
C ARG A 13 -10.31 -4.98 3.09
N GLY A 14 -9.80 -4.68 4.28
CA GLY A 14 -10.46 -3.80 5.24
C GLY A 14 -10.39 -2.30 4.89
N LEU A 15 -9.54 -1.89 3.95
CA LEU A 15 -9.32 -0.48 3.59
C LEU A 15 -10.17 -0.02 2.41
N TYR A 16 -10.49 -0.93 1.49
CA TYR A 16 -11.27 -0.62 0.29
C TYR A 16 -12.22 -1.77 -0.07
N THR A 17 -13.34 -1.43 -0.70
CA THR A 17 -14.29 -2.40 -1.24
C THR A 17 -14.37 -2.25 -2.75
N ASP A 18 -14.05 -3.31 -3.48
CA ASP A 18 -14.22 -3.38 -4.92
C ASP A 18 -15.24 -4.48 -5.29
N PRO A 19 -16.44 -4.10 -5.76
CA PRO A 19 -17.44 -5.07 -6.20
C PRO A 19 -16.95 -6.01 -7.30
N LYS A 20 -15.97 -5.60 -8.12
CA LYS A 20 -15.40 -6.44 -9.17
C LYS A 20 -14.58 -7.58 -8.57
N GLU A 21 -13.81 -7.29 -7.52
CA GLU A 21 -13.02 -8.29 -6.81
C GLU A 21 -13.90 -9.38 -6.16
N LEU A 22 -15.13 -9.04 -5.78
CA LEU A 22 -16.11 -10.01 -5.26
C LEU A 22 -16.55 -11.07 -6.29
N SER A 23 -16.38 -10.78 -7.58
CA SER A 23 -16.76 -11.69 -8.67
C SER A 23 -15.60 -12.57 -9.16
N LEU A 24 -14.38 -12.34 -8.66
CA LEU A 24 -13.20 -13.10 -9.05
C LEU A 24 -13.10 -14.42 -8.29
N SER A 25 -12.39 -15.39 -8.87
CA SER A 25 -12.02 -16.60 -8.14
C SER A 25 -11.03 -16.26 -7.02
N THR A 26 -10.92 -17.15 -6.03
CA THR A 26 -9.92 -16.99 -4.96
C THR A 26 -8.50 -16.98 -5.51
N ASP A 27 -8.21 -17.78 -6.52
CA ASP A 27 -6.89 -17.87 -7.13
C ASP A 27 -6.52 -16.56 -7.86
N ASP A 28 -7.43 -16.04 -8.70
CA ASP A 28 -7.22 -14.76 -9.39
C ASP A 28 -7.05 -13.60 -8.41
N LEU A 29 -7.88 -13.56 -7.35
CA LEU A 29 -7.78 -12.53 -6.31
C LEU A 29 -6.43 -12.61 -5.59
N THR A 30 -5.97 -13.83 -5.35
CA THR A 30 -4.70 -14.10 -4.68
C THR A 30 -3.52 -13.67 -5.55
N GLU A 31 -3.55 -13.96 -6.85
CA GLU A 31 -2.54 -13.52 -7.82
C GLU A 31 -2.48 -11.99 -7.86
N ILE A 32 -3.62 -11.31 -8.03
CA ILE A 32 -3.71 -9.84 -8.06
C ILE A 32 -3.14 -9.23 -6.77
N TYR A 33 -3.47 -9.78 -5.60
CA TYR A 33 -2.99 -9.25 -4.34
C TYR A 33 -1.49 -9.49 -4.14
N THR A 34 -0.98 -10.63 -4.60
CA THR A 34 0.44 -10.96 -4.60
C THR A 34 1.22 -10.01 -5.51
N GLU A 35 0.72 -9.73 -6.71
CA GLU A 35 1.32 -8.73 -7.61
C GLU A 35 1.36 -7.34 -6.99
N ARG A 36 0.25 -6.88 -6.39
CA ARG A 36 0.20 -5.57 -5.71
C ARG A 36 1.20 -5.51 -4.55
N LEU A 37 1.27 -6.56 -3.75
CA LEU A 37 2.22 -6.64 -2.65
C LEU A 37 3.67 -6.55 -3.15
N ASN A 38 4.01 -7.30 -4.18
CA ASN A 38 5.33 -7.26 -4.82
C ASN A 38 5.66 -5.87 -5.38
N ARG A 39 4.69 -5.17 -5.98
CA ARG A 39 4.89 -3.77 -6.44
C ARG A 39 5.18 -2.81 -5.30
N VAL A 40 4.48 -2.95 -4.18
CA VAL A 40 4.71 -2.11 -2.99
C VAL A 40 6.10 -2.38 -2.41
N VAL A 41 6.49 -3.64 -2.27
CA VAL A 41 7.80 -4.02 -1.75
C VAL A 41 8.93 -3.61 -2.69
N GLY A 42 8.71 -3.69 -4.01
CA GLY A 42 9.66 -3.24 -5.02
C GLY A 42 9.91 -1.72 -5.05
N ASP A 43 9.18 -0.92 -4.27
CA ASP A 43 9.57 0.46 -4.01
C ASP A 43 10.83 0.50 -3.14
N THR A 44 11.92 1.04 -3.68
CA THR A 44 13.21 1.16 -2.99
C THR A 44 13.10 1.81 -1.60
N ARG A 45 12.13 2.71 -1.39
CA ARG A 45 11.91 3.36 -0.09
C ARG A 45 11.32 2.42 0.95
N VAL A 46 10.53 1.45 0.51
CA VAL A 46 9.98 0.37 1.34
C VAL A 46 11.06 -0.68 1.58
N GLU A 47 11.76 -1.12 0.53
CA GLU A 47 12.84 -2.09 0.62
C GLU A 47 13.92 -1.64 1.63
N ASN A 48 14.33 -0.36 1.57
CA ASN A 48 15.30 0.23 2.49
C ASN A 48 14.84 0.31 3.96
N MET A 49 13.60 -0.04 4.29
CA MET A 49 13.17 -0.16 5.68
C MET A 49 13.64 -1.47 6.32
N PHE A 50 13.94 -2.46 5.50
CA PHE A 50 14.31 -3.80 5.91
C PHE A 50 15.83 -3.97 5.89
N LEU A 51 16.37 -4.59 6.94
CA LEU A 51 17.72 -5.11 6.97
C LEU A 51 17.82 -6.40 6.16
N THR A 52 16.79 -7.24 6.28
CA THR A 52 16.60 -8.46 5.50
C THR A 52 15.14 -8.53 5.09
N LEU A 53 14.90 -8.98 3.86
CA LEU A 53 13.56 -9.20 3.33
C LEU A 53 13.63 -10.31 2.30
N GLU A 54 12.94 -11.41 2.58
CA GLU A 54 12.72 -12.52 1.66
C GLU A 54 11.22 -12.74 1.50
N MET A 55 10.80 -12.92 0.25
CA MET A 55 9.42 -13.14 -0.14
C MET A 55 9.32 -14.47 -0.88
N ASP A 56 8.32 -15.26 -0.49
CA ASP A 56 8.04 -16.58 -1.03
C ASP A 56 6.57 -16.59 -1.46
N ASP A 57 6.35 -16.33 -2.75
CA ASP A 57 5.01 -16.19 -3.34
C ASP A 57 4.29 -17.54 -3.46
N GLU A 58 5.03 -18.65 -3.53
CA GLU A 58 4.45 -20.00 -3.56
C GLU A 58 3.87 -20.39 -2.20
N VAL A 59 4.61 -20.12 -1.12
CA VAL A 59 4.18 -20.41 0.27
C VAL A 59 3.39 -19.24 0.88
N GLN A 60 3.37 -18.08 0.22
CA GLN A 60 2.67 -16.85 0.63
C GLN A 60 3.10 -16.31 1.98
N ARG A 61 4.41 -16.15 2.12
CA ARG A 61 5.04 -15.64 3.34
C ARG A 61 6.18 -14.70 3.02
N MET A 62 6.45 -13.81 3.96
CA MET A 62 7.66 -13.01 3.99
C MET A 62 8.40 -13.23 5.29
N GLU A 63 9.72 -13.25 5.19
CA GLU A 63 10.65 -13.28 6.30
C GLU A 63 11.49 -12.01 6.28
N PHE A 64 11.53 -11.29 7.40
CA PHE A 64 12.16 -9.98 7.42
C PHE A 64 12.72 -9.57 8.78
N ALA A 65 13.64 -8.61 8.75
CA ALA A 65 14.07 -7.83 9.90
C ALA A 65 14.10 -6.35 9.50
N LEU A 66 13.60 -5.45 10.35
CA LEU A 66 13.68 -4.00 10.12
C LEU A 66 15.07 -3.48 10.44
N ASN A 67 15.50 -2.42 9.76
CA ASN A 67 16.77 -1.73 10.09
C ASN A 67 16.78 -1.16 11.51
N HIS A 68 15.62 -0.77 12.01
CA HIS A 68 15.44 -0.27 13.37
C HIS A 68 14.24 -0.95 14.03
N PRO A 69 14.42 -2.14 14.62
CA PRO A 69 13.34 -2.85 15.28
C PRO A 69 12.99 -2.20 16.62
N VAL A 70 11.71 -2.21 16.98
CA VAL A 70 11.24 -1.74 18.30
C VAL A 70 10.82 -2.93 19.16
N SER A 71 9.95 -3.78 18.62
CA SER A 71 9.55 -5.06 19.23
C SER A 71 8.78 -5.87 18.19
N ASP A 72 8.90 -7.20 18.22
CA ASP A 72 8.24 -8.08 17.24
C ASP A 72 6.78 -7.72 16.99
N GLY A 73 6.00 -7.49 18.06
CA GLY A 73 4.59 -7.14 17.93
C GLY A 73 4.33 -5.77 17.31
N ALA A 74 5.14 -4.75 17.65
CA ALA A 74 5.00 -3.41 17.07
C ALA A 74 5.44 -3.41 15.61
N ASP A 75 6.56 -4.08 15.32
CA ASP A 75 7.18 -4.16 14.01
C ASP A 75 6.27 -4.91 13.02
N MET A 76 5.68 -6.04 13.44
CA MET A 76 4.69 -6.75 12.62
C MET A 76 3.47 -5.88 12.30
N ARG A 77 2.93 -5.15 13.29
CA ARG A 77 1.78 -4.25 13.06
C ARG A 77 2.14 -3.09 12.14
N PHE A 78 3.34 -2.56 12.29
CA PHE A 78 3.86 -1.51 11.43
C PHE A 78 3.95 -1.99 9.98
N VAL A 79 4.61 -3.13 9.74
CA VAL A 79 4.79 -3.70 8.40
C VAL A 79 3.45 -4.05 7.76
N VAL A 80 2.53 -4.70 8.48
CA VAL A 80 1.19 -5.00 7.97
C VAL A 80 0.47 -3.72 7.55
N ARG A 81 0.53 -2.67 8.36
CA ARG A 81 -0.13 -1.38 8.07
C ARG A 81 0.51 -0.66 6.89
N LEU A 82 1.85 -0.68 6.79
CA LEU A 82 2.58 -0.06 5.70
C LEU A 82 2.21 -0.73 4.37
N LEU A 83 2.33 -2.05 4.32
CA LEU A 83 2.10 -2.82 3.10
C LEU A 83 0.64 -2.78 2.67
N SER A 84 -0.32 -2.89 3.60
CA SER A 84 -1.75 -2.79 3.24
C SER A 84 -2.13 -1.41 2.71
N LEU A 85 -1.56 -0.34 3.27
CA LEU A 85 -1.73 1.02 2.75
C LEU A 85 -1.13 1.18 1.36
N GLY A 86 0.06 0.61 1.12
CA GLY A 86 0.66 0.56 -0.21
C GLY A 86 -0.23 -0.18 -1.21
N MET A 87 -0.83 -1.30 -0.81
CA MET A 87 -1.73 -2.06 -1.68
C MET A 87 -3.02 -1.29 -2.01
N GLU A 88 -3.56 -0.47 -1.09
CA GLU A 88 -4.68 0.44 -1.40
C GLU A 88 -4.28 1.47 -2.46
N ILE A 89 -3.04 1.97 -2.40
CA ILE A 89 -2.51 2.89 -3.42
C ILE A 89 -2.41 2.18 -4.78
N GLU A 90 -1.84 0.98 -4.84
CA GLU A 90 -1.73 0.18 -6.07
C GLU A 90 -3.10 -0.19 -6.67
N TRP A 91 -4.12 -0.39 -5.82
CA TRP A 91 -5.50 -0.61 -6.27
C TRP A 91 -6.15 0.67 -6.83
N LEU A 92 -5.95 1.82 -6.16
CA LEU A 92 -6.63 3.07 -6.50
C LEU A 92 -5.99 3.80 -7.69
N GLN A 93 -4.66 3.69 -7.85
CA GLN A 93 -3.89 4.35 -8.90
C GLN A 93 -4.46 4.12 -10.32
N PRO A 94 -4.65 2.88 -10.81
CA PRO A 94 -5.14 2.65 -12.17
C PRO A 94 -6.56 3.18 -12.39
N GLN A 95 -7.39 3.24 -11.35
CA GLN A 95 -8.73 3.80 -11.44
C GLN A 95 -8.69 5.32 -11.63
N VAL A 96 -7.80 6.00 -10.90
CA VAL A 96 -7.55 7.43 -11.09
C VAL A 96 -6.96 7.72 -12.46
N ASP A 97 -6.01 6.90 -12.93
CA ASP A 97 -5.40 7.10 -14.24
C ASP A 97 -6.41 6.93 -15.38
N SER A 98 -7.25 5.90 -15.32
CA SER A 98 -8.35 5.68 -16.28
C SER A 98 -9.28 6.89 -16.38
N VAL A 99 -9.60 7.50 -15.24
CA VAL A 99 -10.39 8.73 -15.15
C VAL A 99 -9.68 9.91 -15.80
N LEU A 100 -8.39 10.12 -15.50
CA LEU A 100 -7.62 11.24 -16.05
C LEU A 100 -7.48 11.15 -17.58
N TYR A 101 -7.30 9.94 -18.13
CA TYR A 101 -7.21 9.73 -19.57
C TYR A 101 -8.55 9.87 -20.31
N SER A 102 -9.67 9.56 -19.64
CA SER A 102 -11.01 9.67 -20.24
C SER A 102 -11.64 11.06 -20.10
N ALA A 103 -11.26 11.84 -19.08
CA ALA A 103 -11.81 13.16 -18.80
C ALA A 103 -11.80 14.16 -19.99
N PRO A 104 -10.74 14.24 -20.83
CA PRO A 104 -10.73 15.14 -22.00
C PRO A 104 -11.80 14.84 -23.06
N PHE A 105 -12.32 13.61 -23.10
CA PHE A 105 -13.34 13.18 -24.06
C PHE A 105 -14.78 13.48 -23.60
N ILE A 106 -14.95 14.01 -22.38
CA ILE A 106 -16.26 14.32 -21.78
C ILE A 106 -16.68 15.75 -22.13
N GLY A 107 -17.57 15.88 -23.13
CA GLY A 107 -17.92 17.15 -23.75
C GLY A 107 -19.14 17.86 -23.16
N SER A 108 -20.16 17.13 -22.68
CA SER A 108 -21.44 17.75 -22.29
C SER A 108 -21.50 18.14 -20.79
N ALA A 109 -22.33 19.14 -20.47
CA ALA A 109 -22.47 19.65 -19.09
C ALA A 109 -23.03 18.63 -18.09
N GLN A 110 -23.81 17.65 -18.56
CA GLN A 110 -24.35 16.55 -17.74
C GLN A 110 -23.26 15.54 -17.37
N GLU A 111 -22.42 15.18 -18.35
CA GLU A 111 -21.33 14.22 -18.16
C GLU A 111 -20.19 14.82 -17.32
N LYS A 112 -19.99 16.14 -17.37
CA LYS A 112 -19.05 16.83 -16.47
C LYS A 112 -19.40 16.70 -15.00
N LYS A 113 -20.68 16.53 -14.62
CA LYS A 113 -21.07 16.26 -13.21
C LYS A 113 -20.61 14.88 -12.72
N ILE A 114 -20.33 13.94 -13.62
CA ILE A 114 -19.74 12.64 -13.26
C ILE A 114 -18.29 12.82 -12.78
N LEU A 115 -17.61 13.87 -13.28
CA LEU A 115 -16.24 14.22 -12.87
C LEU A 115 -16.14 14.71 -11.41
N ASP A 116 -17.24 15.13 -10.77
CA ASP A 116 -17.20 15.60 -9.38
C ASP A 116 -16.76 14.47 -8.42
N GLY A 117 -17.21 13.24 -8.66
CA GLY A 117 -16.77 12.06 -7.90
C GLY A 117 -15.31 11.69 -8.14
N HIS A 118 -14.75 12.06 -9.29
CA HIS A 118 -13.35 11.80 -9.63
C HIS A 118 -12.38 12.66 -8.84
N SER A 119 -12.75 13.89 -8.53
CA SER A 119 -11.94 14.77 -7.67
C SER A 119 -11.70 14.14 -6.29
N ASN A 120 -12.70 13.46 -5.72
CA ASN A 120 -12.59 12.76 -4.44
C ASN A 120 -11.62 11.59 -4.51
N MET A 121 -11.64 10.81 -5.59
CA MET A 121 -10.71 9.69 -5.79
C MET A 121 -9.26 10.18 -5.94
N ILE A 122 -9.04 11.24 -6.71
CA ILE A 122 -7.73 11.87 -6.87
C ILE A 122 -7.22 12.39 -5.53
N ASN A 123 -8.06 13.10 -4.78
CA ASN A 123 -7.71 13.62 -3.46
C ASN A 123 -7.43 12.51 -2.45
N ARG A 124 -8.20 11.41 -2.49
CA ARG A 124 -7.96 10.22 -1.67
C ARG A 124 -6.60 9.62 -1.98
N LEU A 125 -6.30 9.38 -3.26
CA LEU A 125 -5.01 8.84 -3.70
C LEU A 125 -3.83 9.71 -3.23
N ASN A 126 -3.93 11.03 -3.40
CA ASN A 126 -2.90 11.96 -2.93
C ASN A 126 -2.72 11.92 -1.41
N SER A 127 -3.82 11.82 -0.66
CA SER A 127 -3.79 11.69 0.80
C SER A 127 -3.13 10.38 1.24
N LEU A 128 -3.45 9.26 0.58
CA LEU A 128 -2.86 7.95 0.87
C LEU A 128 -1.35 7.96 0.59
N LYS A 129 -0.92 8.49 -0.57
CA LYS A 129 0.51 8.66 -0.90
C LYS A 129 1.23 9.50 0.13
N LEU A 130 0.62 10.60 0.59
CA LEU A 130 1.18 11.44 1.64
C LEU A 130 1.31 10.69 2.97
N GLN A 131 0.28 9.95 3.37
CA GLN A 131 0.31 9.13 4.59
C GLN A 131 1.38 8.04 4.53
N PHE A 132 1.47 7.34 3.40
CA PHE A 132 2.47 6.30 3.14
C PHE A 132 3.90 6.86 3.23
N ASN A 133 4.15 7.99 2.56
CA ASN A 133 5.45 8.66 2.62
C ASN A 133 5.80 9.12 4.05
N LYS A 134 4.82 9.65 4.80
CA LYS A 134 5.01 10.02 6.20
C LYS A 134 5.34 8.81 7.06
N MET A 135 4.65 7.68 6.89
CA MET A 135 4.94 6.45 7.63
C MET A 135 6.37 5.95 7.43
N ILE A 136 6.83 5.87 6.18
CA ILE A 136 8.21 5.47 5.86
C ILE A 136 9.20 6.43 6.52
N ARG A 137 8.97 7.72 6.33
CA ARG A 137 9.84 8.79 6.81
C ARG A 137 9.93 8.83 8.33
N ASP A 138 8.79 8.79 9.01
CA ASP A 138 8.70 8.93 10.47
C ASP A 138 9.31 7.71 11.16
N HIS A 139 9.16 6.51 10.59
CA HIS A 139 9.87 5.31 11.05
C HIS A 139 11.40 5.46 10.90
N GLY A 140 11.90 6.13 9.84
CA GLY A 140 13.32 6.43 9.71
C GLY A 140 13.83 7.48 10.71
N TYR A 141 13.05 8.54 10.99
CA TYR A 141 13.48 9.64 11.87
C TYR A 141 13.49 9.29 13.36
N VAL A 142 12.58 8.43 13.83
CA VAL A 142 12.56 7.97 15.23
C VAL A 142 13.89 7.33 15.64
N HIS A 143 14.68 6.86 14.67
CA HIS A 143 15.97 6.20 14.88
C HIS A 143 17.17 7.00 14.34
N ASN A 144 17.00 8.32 14.18
CA ASN A 144 18.08 9.19 13.74
C ASN A 144 19.03 9.48 14.90
N SER A 145 20.27 8.99 14.79
CA SER A 145 21.36 9.13 15.79
C SER A 145 21.62 10.54 16.34
N TYR A 146 21.22 11.60 15.63
CA TYR A 146 21.32 12.99 16.11
C TYR A 146 20.35 13.31 17.27
N LEU A 147 19.26 12.55 17.42
CA LEU A 147 18.31 12.71 18.52
C LEU A 147 18.64 11.79 19.73
N GLU A 148 19.50 10.80 19.54
CA GLU A 148 19.93 9.88 20.60
C GLU A 148 21.09 10.44 21.46
N GLN A 149 21.74 11.53 21.02
CA GLN A 149 22.90 12.12 21.71
C GLN A 149 22.56 13.20 22.76
N GLU A 150 21.29 13.55 22.97
CA GLU A 150 20.87 14.55 23.97
C GLU A 150 20.01 13.96 25.12
N GLY A 151 20.22 12.69 25.47
CA GLY A 151 19.55 11.99 26.59
C GLY A 151 20.47 11.70 27.76
#